data_AF-A0A1U9ZTC6-F1
#
_entry.id   AF-A0A1U9ZTC6-F1
#
_cell.length_a   1.000
_cell.length_b   1.000
_cell.length_c   1.000
_cell.angle_alpha   90.00
_cell.angle_beta   90.00
_cell.angle_gamma   90.00
#
_symmetry.space_group_name_H-M   'P 1'
#
loop_
_entity.id
_entity.type
_entity.pdbx_description
1 polymer ?
#
loop_
_entity_poly.entity_id
_entity_poly.type
_entity_poly.pdbx_seq_one_letter_code
_entity_poly.pdbx_strand_id
1 'polypeptide(L)'
;MLAAAVVGAVAWWLRRNGASGGDRIDGDEPGAFEPGPERKREWELLLTSEAEAAFTEGLRAYHEAGGALRVGAEQGVLTTYEPPRLISLHLLADAFAARGDAALHDPQGTVERLLERLAATERPGVLHLRPGWLDGEVDGMDAVRFAAAVGEVVRPGGWTAEARLGALQVTVRGDEPGASARGSGDRPLTHVNGTPIKSLAAKEGGDGDAPEERAAGEANTMMLDLARVLDLYQEARAGRPEAEPRTLLGEIVPRLIAAGGPGVTWARPPRRAELRTVLGSEPELH
;
A
#
# COMPACT_ATOMS: atom_id res chain seq x y z
N MET A 1 -4.55 -27.09 -31.97
CA MET A 1 -3.19 -26.70 -31.55
C MET A 1 -3.25 -26.12 -30.13
N LEU A 2 -3.45 -26.97 -29.12
CA LEU A 2 -3.62 -26.55 -27.71
C LEU A 2 -2.76 -27.37 -26.74
N ALA A 3 -1.98 -28.32 -27.23
CA ALA A 3 -1.14 -29.20 -26.41
C ALA A 3 0.32 -28.71 -26.26
N ALA A 4 0.74 -27.67 -26.98
CA ALA A 4 2.15 -27.26 -27.01
C ALA A 4 2.55 -26.25 -25.92
N ALA A 5 1.62 -25.44 -25.43
CA ALA A 5 1.93 -24.39 -24.45
C ALA A 5 2.11 -24.93 -23.01
N VAL A 6 1.30 -25.92 -22.62
CA VAL A 6 1.37 -26.51 -21.26
C VAL A 6 2.63 -27.36 -21.07
N VAL A 7 3.12 -28.01 -22.14
CA VAL A 7 4.36 -28.81 -22.09
C VAL A 7 5.60 -27.91 -21.90
N GLY A 8 5.58 -26.69 -22.45
CA GLY A 8 6.69 -25.73 -22.31
C GLY A 8 6.91 -25.26 -20.86
N ALA A 9 5.83 -25.01 -20.11
CA ALA A 9 5.91 -24.55 -18.72
C ALA A 9 6.38 -25.67 -17.77
N VAL A 10 5.89 -26.91 -17.96
CA VAL A 10 6.31 -28.07 -17.16
C VAL A 10 7.77 -28.46 -17.46
N ALA A 11 8.20 -28.38 -18.72
CA ALA A 11 9.58 -28.64 -19.11
C ALA A 11 10.57 -27.58 -18.60
N TRP A 12 10.18 -26.30 -18.56
CA TRP A 12 11.00 -25.23 -17.98
C TRP A 12 11.17 -25.39 -16.46
N TRP A 13 10.10 -25.78 -15.75
CA TRP A 13 10.14 -26.02 -14.30
C TRP A 13 10.99 -27.25 -13.93
N LEU A 14 10.89 -28.36 -14.68
CA LEU A 14 11.72 -29.55 -14.45
C LEU A 14 13.21 -29.31 -14.77
N ARG A 15 13.53 -28.44 -15.75
CA ARG A 15 14.92 -28.09 -16.08
C ARG A 15 15.60 -27.28 -14.96
N ARG A 16 14.84 -26.50 -14.19
CA ARG A 16 15.36 -25.70 -13.06
C ARG A 16 15.68 -26.55 -11.83
N ASN A 17 15.00 -27.69 -11.65
CA ASN A 17 15.13 -28.55 -10.46
C ASN A 17 16.00 -29.81 -10.68
N GLY A 18 16.59 -30.00 -11.87
CA GLY A 18 17.30 -31.22 -12.25
C GLY A 18 18.83 -31.20 -12.15
N ALA A 19 19.46 -30.14 -11.62
CA ALA A 19 20.92 -30.05 -11.54
C ALA A 19 21.44 -30.23 -10.10
N SER A 20 21.13 -31.38 -9.50
CA SER A 20 21.83 -31.87 -8.31
C SER A 20 22.42 -33.24 -8.62
N GLY A 21 23.70 -33.25 -9.01
CA GLY A 21 24.40 -34.48 -9.38
C GLY A 21 25.89 -34.28 -9.65
N GLY A 22 26.65 -34.15 -8.56
CA GLY A 22 28.04 -34.62 -8.41
C GLY A 22 29.16 -33.83 -9.10
N ASP A 23 30.05 -33.21 -8.31
CA ASP A 23 31.31 -33.87 -7.94
C ASP A 23 31.92 -33.18 -6.70
N ARG A 24 32.50 -33.97 -5.79
CA ARG A 24 33.18 -33.48 -4.59
C ARG A 24 34.58 -33.04 -4.97
N ILE A 25 34.93 -31.79 -4.69
CA ILE A 25 36.32 -31.39 -4.44
C ILE A 25 36.34 -30.60 -3.14
N ASP A 26 37.05 -31.14 -2.15
CA ASP A 26 37.32 -30.52 -0.85
C ASP A 26 38.02 -29.17 -1.04
N GLY A 27 37.42 -28.12 -0.48
CA GLY A 27 37.97 -26.77 -0.50
C GLY A 27 37.14 -25.85 0.39
N ASP A 28 37.71 -25.54 1.54
CA ASP A 28 37.27 -24.60 2.57
C ASP A 28 36.68 -23.31 1.97
N GLU A 29 35.36 -23.10 2.06
CA GLU A 29 34.70 -21.83 1.74
C GLU A 29 33.92 -21.26 2.93
N PRO A 30 33.98 -19.92 3.12
CA PRO A 30 33.46 -19.25 4.30
C PRO A 30 31.93 -19.22 4.28
N GLY A 31 31.32 -19.77 5.34
CA GLY A 31 29.96 -19.51 5.79
C GLY A 31 28.96 -19.14 4.70
N ALA A 32 28.44 -20.17 4.00
CA ALA A 32 27.25 -20.03 3.17
C ALA A 32 26.16 -19.35 4.00
N PHE A 33 25.87 -18.09 3.67
CA PHE A 33 24.64 -17.44 4.08
C PHE A 33 23.53 -18.28 3.46
N GLU A 34 22.90 -19.16 4.24
CA GLU A 34 21.61 -19.70 3.84
C GLU A 34 20.69 -18.48 3.64
N PRO A 35 20.19 -18.21 2.43
CA PRO A 35 19.16 -17.21 2.27
C PRO A 35 17.97 -17.72 3.08
N GLY A 36 17.72 -17.09 4.24
CA GLY A 36 16.54 -17.37 5.03
C GLY A 36 15.30 -17.30 4.13
N PRO A 37 14.22 -18.03 4.45
CA PRO A 37 13.03 -18.05 3.63
C PRO A 37 12.61 -16.61 3.32
N GLU A 38 12.45 -16.29 2.02
CA GLU A 38 11.98 -14.98 1.58
C GLU A 38 10.71 -14.66 2.38
N ARG A 39 10.75 -13.62 3.21
CA ARG A 39 9.59 -13.22 4.01
C ARG A 39 8.51 -12.75 3.03
N LYS A 40 7.48 -13.58 2.86
CA LYS A 40 6.28 -13.20 2.11
C LYS A 40 5.65 -11.97 2.73
N ARG A 41 5.27 -11.02 1.88
CA ARG A 41 4.60 -9.78 2.28
C ARG A 41 3.13 -10.05 2.57
N GLU A 42 2.49 -9.27 3.43
CA GLU A 42 1.10 -9.51 3.82
C GLU A 42 0.10 -9.59 2.65
N TRP A 43 0.29 -8.84 1.56
CA TRP A 43 -0.59 -8.94 0.40
C TRP A 43 -0.37 -10.21 -0.42
N GLU A 44 0.84 -10.77 -0.42
CA GLU A 44 1.17 -12.04 -1.07
C GLU A 44 0.52 -13.21 -0.34
N LEU A 45 0.32 -13.08 0.99
CA LEU A 45 -0.39 -14.07 1.81
C LEU A 45 -1.88 -14.20 1.46
N LEU A 46 -2.44 -13.23 0.74
CA LEU A 46 -3.82 -13.31 0.22
C LEU A 46 -3.94 -14.24 -1.00
N LEU A 47 -2.80 -14.66 -1.56
CA LEU A 47 -2.72 -15.45 -2.78
C LEU A 47 -2.19 -16.85 -2.47
N THR A 48 -2.73 -17.86 -3.15
CA THR A 48 -2.02 -19.14 -3.26
C THR A 48 -0.73 -18.93 -4.04
N SER A 49 0.26 -19.81 -3.91
CA SER A 49 1.54 -19.63 -4.63
C SER A 49 1.37 -19.60 -6.15
N GLU A 50 0.37 -20.31 -6.68
CA GLU A 50 0.02 -20.26 -8.10
C GLU A 50 -0.63 -18.92 -8.48
N ALA A 51 -1.56 -18.42 -7.67
CA ALA A 51 -2.20 -17.13 -7.89
C ALA A 51 -1.22 -15.95 -7.74
N GLU A 52 -0.24 -16.06 -6.85
CA GLU A 52 0.85 -15.09 -6.65
C GLU A 52 1.72 -14.99 -7.91
N ALA A 53 2.13 -16.13 -8.46
CA ALA A 53 2.90 -16.20 -9.69
C ALA A 53 2.11 -15.62 -10.88
N ALA A 54 0.84 -16.01 -11.02
CA ALA A 54 -0.05 -15.49 -12.06
C ALA A 54 -0.28 -13.99 -11.93
N PHE A 55 -0.52 -13.48 -10.72
CA PHE A 55 -0.74 -12.06 -10.47
C PHE A 55 0.49 -11.22 -10.82
N THR A 56 1.67 -11.66 -10.38
CA THR A 56 2.95 -11.01 -10.69
C THR A 56 3.22 -11.01 -12.20
N GLU A 57 2.96 -12.13 -12.88
CA GLU A 57 3.08 -12.22 -14.33
C GLU A 57 2.08 -11.31 -15.05
N GLY A 58 0.84 -11.25 -14.57
CA GLY A 58 -0.19 -10.36 -15.12
C GLY A 58 0.19 -8.88 -15.01
N LEU A 59 0.74 -8.45 -13.87
CA LEU A 59 1.26 -7.08 -13.69
C LEU A 59 2.44 -6.79 -14.64
N ARG A 60 3.35 -7.75 -14.80
CA ARG A 60 4.49 -7.61 -15.74
C ARG A 60 4.00 -7.52 -17.18
N ALA A 61 3.16 -8.44 -17.63
CA ALA A 61 2.63 -8.48 -18.98
C ALA A 61 1.82 -7.21 -19.31
N TYR A 62 1.02 -6.71 -18.37
CA TYR A 62 0.33 -5.43 -18.53
C TYR A 62 1.33 -4.27 -18.70
N HIS A 63 2.41 -4.25 -17.93
CA HIS A 63 3.45 -3.23 -18.06
C HIS A 63 4.15 -3.28 -19.42
N GLU A 64 4.55 -4.47 -19.86
CA GLU A 64 5.21 -4.71 -21.14
C GLU A 64 4.30 -4.39 -22.34
N ALA A 65 2.99 -4.54 -22.19
CA ALA A 65 1.99 -4.16 -23.19
C ALA A 65 1.76 -2.64 -23.30
N GLY A 66 2.50 -1.82 -22.55
CA GLY A 66 2.42 -0.36 -22.56
C GLY A 66 1.67 0.24 -21.38
N GLY A 67 1.22 -0.59 -20.43
CA GLY A 67 0.65 -0.12 -19.17
C GLY A 67 1.69 0.56 -18.29
N ALA A 68 1.63 1.88 -18.16
CA ALA A 68 2.57 2.62 -17.31
C ALA A 68 2.24 2.40 -15.81
N LEU A 69 2.88 1.40 -15.20
CA LEU A 69 2.79 1.12 -13.77
C LEU A 69 4.15 0.90 -13.10
N ARG A 70 4.20 1.05 -11.78
CA ARG A 70 5.34 0.72 -10.93
C ARG A 70 4.85 -0.01 -9.68
N VAL A 71 5.46 -1.16 -9.38
CA VAL A 71 5.12 -1.96 -8.19
C VAL A 71 6.06 -1.58 -7.03
N GLY A 72 5.53 -0.86 -6.03
CA GLY A 72 6.18 -0.61 -4.74
C GLY A 72 5.86 -1.72 -3.76
N ALA A 73 6.45 -2.91 -4.00
CA ALA A 73 6.02 -4.14 -3.34
C ALA A 73 6.24 -4.10 -1.81
N GLU A 74 7.34 -3.49 -1.35
CA GLU A 74 7.63 -3.24 0.08
C GLU A 74 6.57 -2.35 0.74
N GLN A 75 6.04 -1.38 0.01
CA GLN A 75 5.00 -0.48 0.50
C GLN A 75 3.59 -1.06 0.33
N GLY A 76 3.43 -2.16 -0.41
CA GLY A 76 2.12 -2.69 -0.76
C GLY A 76 1.33 -1.76 -1.68
N VAL A 77 2.00 -0.96 -2.52
CA VAL A 77 1.39 0.07 -3.37
C VAL A 77 1.79 -0.11 -4.84
N LEU A 78 0.81 -0.02 -5.73
CA LEU A 78 0.97 0.09 -7.17
C LEU A 78 0.77 1.55 -7.59
N THR A 79 1.73 2.12 -8.31
CA THR A 79 1.61 3.45 -8.91
C THR A 79 1.23 3.31 -10.38
N THR A 80 0.21 4.03 -10.85
CA THR A 80 -0.06 4.24 -12.29
C THR A 80 0.34 5.66 -12.68
N TYR A 81 0.67 5.90 -13.95
CA TYR A 81 1.14 7.22 -14.41
C TYR A 81 0.13 7.99 -15.27
N GLU A 82 -0.75 7.28 -15.99
CA GLU A 82 -1.73 7.90 -16.91
C GLU A 82 -3.13 7.28 -16.75
N PRO A 83 -4.04 7.92 -15.98
CA PRO A 83 -3.77 9.03 -15.06
C PRO A 83 -2.98 8.58 -13.80
N PRO A 84 -2.35 9.51 -13.07
CA PRO A 84 -1.54 9.19 -11.92
C PRO A 84 -2.40 8.75 -10.72
N ARG A 85 -2.13 7.56 -10.18
CA ARG A 85 -2.88 6.98 -9.06
C ARG A 85 -1.96 6.14 -8.17
N LEU A 86 -2.30 6.05 -6.89
CA LEU A 86 -1.77 5.02 -5.99
C LEU A 86 -2.87 4.01 -5.67
N ILE A 87 -2.56 2.73 -5.81
CA ILE A 87 -3.51 1.63 -5.65
C ILE A 87 -2.91 0.60 -4.68
N SER A 88 -3.66 0.17 -3.69
CA SER A 88 -3.26 -0.88 -2.76
C SER A 88 -3.07 -2.22 -3.49
N LEU A 89 -1.90 -2.83 -3.32
CA LEU A 89 -1.65 -4.20 -3.76
C LEU A 89 -2.51 -5.21 -3.00
N HIS A 90 -2.90 -4.94 -1.75
CA HIS A 90 -3.81 -5.80 -1.00
C HIS A 90 -5.20 -5.83 -1.64
N LEU A 91 -5.70 -4.67 -2.06
CA LEU A 91 -6.98 -4.56 -2.78
C LEU A 91 -6.95 -5.30 -4.11
N LEU A 92 -5.85 -5.17 -4.86
CA LEU A 92 -5.69 -5.85 -6.15
C LEU A 92 -5.52 -7.36 -5.98
N ALA A 93 -4.71 -7.81 -5.02
CA ALA A 93 -4.47 -9.21 -4.73
C ALA A 93 -5.76 -9.93 -4.28
N ASP A 94 -6.52 -9.34 -3.34
CA ASP A 94 -7.81 -9.89 -2.91
C ASP A 94 -8.80 -9.99 -4.10
N ALA A 95 -8.89 -8.93 -4.91
CA ALA A 95 -9.77 -8.92 -6.07
C ALA A 95 -9.33 -9.88 -7.19
N PHE A 96 -8.03 -10.18 -7.30
CA PHE A 96 -7.48 -11.17 -8.20
C PHE A 96 -7.75 -12.58 -7.69
N ALA A 97 -7.50 -12.85 -6.41
CA ALA A 97 -7.82 -14.13 -5.75
C ALA A 97 -9.30 -14.51 -5.93
N ALA A 98 -10.19 -13.52 -5.76
CA ALA A 98 -11.64 -13.71 -5.91
C ALA A 98 -12.09 -14.13 -7.33
N ARG A 99 -11.21 -14.05 -8.34
CA ARG A 99 -11.51 -14.54 -9.71
C ARG A 99 -11.20 -16.02 -9.90
N GLY A 100 -10.43 -16.65 -9.00
CA GLY A 100 -10.07 -18.05 -9.06
C GLY A 100 -9.42 -18.45 -10.40
N ASP A 101 -9.80 -19.60 -10.94
CA ASP A 101 -9.22 -20.21 -12.14
C ASP A 101 -9.20 -19.28 -13.37
N ALA A 102 -10.16 -18.38 -13.50
CA ALA A 102 -10.22 -17.43 -14.60
C ALA A 102 -9.01 -16.48 -14.61
N ALA A 103 -8.52 -16.08 -13.43
CA ALA A 103 -7.34 -15.26 -13.30
C ALA A 103 -6.05 -16.02 -13.62
N LEU A 104 -6.02 -17.33 -13.40
CA LEU A 104 -4.88 -18.17 -13.73
C LEU A 104 -4.76 -18.41 -15.24
N HIS A 105 -5.90 -18.51 -15.94
CA HIS A 105 -5.93 -18.73 -17.39
C HIS A 105 -5.60 -17.47 -18.20
N ASP A 106 -6.03 -16.30 -17.73
CA ASP A 106 -5.76 -14.99 -18.35
C ASP A 106 -5.33 -13.98 -17.29
N PRO A 107 -4.08 -14.04 -16.80
CA PRO A 107 -3.62 -13.15 -15.74
C PRO A 107 -3.53 -11.70 -16.18
N GLN A 108 -3.01 -11.44 -17.39
CA GLN A 108 -2.89 -10.09 -17.94
C GLN A 108 -4.25 -9.42 -18.11
N GLY A 109 -5.18 -10.05 -18.84
CA GLY A 109 -6.51 -9.48 -19.07
C GLY A 109 -7.32 -9.36 -17.78
N THR A 110 -7.04 -10.20 -16.78
CA THR A 110 -7.61 -10.04 -15.44
C THR A 110 -7.08 -8.81 -14.73
N VAL A 111 -5.76 -8.60 -14.70
CA VAL A 111 -5.14 -7.41 -14.11
C VAL A 111 -5.66 -6.14 -14.78
N GLU A 112 -5.71 -6.11 -16.12
CA GLU A 112 -6.23 -4.97 -16.89
C GLU A 112 -7.67 -4.60 -16.47
N ARG A 113 -8.58 -5.59 -16.47
CA ARG A 113 -9.98 -5.39 -16.03
C ARG A 113 -10.09 -4.97 -14.56
N LEU A 114 -9.20 -5.47 -13.70
CA LEU A 114 -9.18 -5.09 -12.29
C LEU A 114 -8.72 -3.64 -12.12
N LEU A 115 -7.66 -3.23 -12.81
CA LEU A 115 -7.16 -1.86 -12.80
C LEU A 115 -8.22 -0.90 -13.33
N GLU A 116 -8.81 -1.17 -14.48
CA GLU A 116 -9.88 -0.35 -15.05
C GLU A 116 -11.04 -0.16 -14.06
N ARG A 117 -11.53 -1.27 -13.49
CA ARG A 117 -12.69 -1.25 -12.58
C ARG A 117 -12.39 -0.62 -11.23
N LEU A 118 -11.27 -0.97 -10.60
CA LEU A 118 -10.94 -0.51 -9.25
C LEU A 118 -10.42 0.92 -9.25
N ALA A 119 -9.70 1.32 -10.30
CA ALA A 119 -9.13 2.66 -10.40
C ALA A 119 -10.12 3.71 -10.94
N ALA A 120 -11.33 3.31 -11.37
CA ALA A 120 -12.34 4.22 -11.91
C ALA A 120 -12.81 5.30 -10.93
N THR A 121 -12.81 5.00 -9.62
CA THR A 121 -13.31 5.91 -8.56
C THR A 121 -12.37 5.88 -7.36
N GLU A 122 -12.15 7.02 -6.73
CA GLU A 122 -11.50 7.06 -5.41
C GLU A 122 -12.27 6.22 -4.39
N ARG A 123 -11.53 5.48 -3.56
CA ARG A 123 -12.06 4.58 -2.53
C ARG A 123 -10.96 4.18 -1.54
N PRO A 124 -11.31 3.51 -0.42
CA PRO A 124 -10.28 2.88 0.41
C PRO A 124 -9.33 2.01 -0.43
N GLY A 125 -8.03 2.31 -0.34
CA GLY A 125 -6.98 1.66 -1.13
C GLY A 125 -6.76 2.23 -2.55
N VAL A 126 -7.47 3.28 -2.99
CA VAL A 126 -7.26 3.93 -4.29
C VAL A 126 -7.27 5.45 -4.14
N LEU A 127 -6.12 6.07 -4.43
CA LEU A 127 -5.93 7.52 -4.39
C LEU A 127 -5.71 8.05 -5.81
N HIS A 128 -6.48 9.05 -6.23
CA HIS A 128 -6.24 9.75 -7.49
C HIS A 128 -5.35 10.96 -7.23
N LEU A 129 -4.38 11.19 -8.11
CA LEU A 129 -3.44 12.30 -7.98
C LEU A 129 -3.72 13.34 -9.07
N ARG A 130 -3.48 14.61 -8.75
CA ARG A 130 -3.56 15.69 -9.74
C ARG A 130 -2.28 15.74 -10.58
N PRO A 131 -2.33 15.55 -11.91
CA PRO A 131 -1.16 15.76 -12.77
C PRO A 131 -0.65 17.21 -12.64
N GLY A 132 0.66 17.40 -12.61
CA GLY A 132 1.26 18.74 -12.54
C GLY A 132 0.82 19.53 -11.30
N TRP A 133 0.65 18.85 -10.17
CA TRP A 133 0.03 19.42 -8.96
C TRP A 133 0.69 20.69 -8.40
N LEU A 134 1.99 20.89 -8.66
CA LEU A 134 2.74 22.10 -8.32
C LEU A 134 3.66 22.45 -9.49
N ASP A 135 3.47 23.65 -10.03
CA ASP A 135 4.35 24.28 -11.02
C ASP A 135 5.04 25.50 -10.37
N GLY A 136 6.36 25.51 -10.36
CA GLY A 136 7.16 26.53 -9.66
C GLY A 136 7.36 26.26 -8.16
N GLU A 137 7.19 27.31 -7.34
CA GLU A 137 7.46 27.28 -5.89
C GLU A 137 6.31 27.91 -5.09
N VAL A 138 6.11 27.43 -3.87
CA VAL A 138 5.24 28.03 -2.86
C VAL A 138 6.05 28.34 -1.60
N ASP A 139 6.07 29.61 -1.17
CA ASP A 139 6.91 30.08 -0.05
C ASP A 139 8.39 29.61 -0.15
N GLY A 140 8.95 29.62 -1.37
CA GLY A 140 10.32 29.19 -1.67
C GLY A 140 10.54 27.66 -1.68
N MET A 141 9.45 26.88 -1.57
CA MET A 141 9.47 25.43 -1.66
C MET A 141 9.02 24.97 -3.05
N ASP A 142 9.92 24.29 -3.77
CA ASP A 142 9.56 23.47 -4.92
C ASP A 142 8.81 22.19 -4.47
N ALA A 143 8.39 21.37 -5.44
CA ALA A 143 7.67 20.12 -5.20
C ALA A 143 8.40 19.14 -4.27
N VAL A 144 9.74 19.09 -4.34
CA VAL A 144 10.55 18.19 -3.52
C VAL A 144 10.62 18.71 -2.08
N ARG A 145 10.87 20.01 -1.90
CA ARG A 145 10.91 20.64 -0.58
C ARG A 145 9.55 20.62 0.11
N PHE A 146 8.48 20.87 -0.64
CA PHE A 146 7.12 20.79 -0.10
C PHE A 146 6.79 19.36 0.36
N ALA A 147 7.06 18.35 -0.48
CA ALA A 147 6.86 16.95 -0.11
C ALA A 147 7.65 16.55 1.14
N ALA A 148 8.91 17.01 1.24
CA ALA A 148 9.74 16.79 2.42
C ALA A 148 9.18 17.47 3.67
N ALA A 149 8.72 18.72 3.56
CA ALA A 149 8.10 19.44 4.67
C ALA A 149 6.84 18.72 5.19
N VAL A 150 6.00 18.19 4.29
CA VAL A 150 4.84 17.37 4.64
C VAL A 150 5.28 16.06 5.30
N GLY A 151 6.26 15.36 4.75
CA GLY A 151 6.79 14.11 5.30
C GLY A 151 7.36 14.27 6.72
N GLU A 152 8.05 15.38 6.98
CA GLU A 152 8.58 15.72 8.31
C GLU A 152 7.49 15.99 9.35
N VAL A 153 6.30 16.45 8.94
CA VAL A 153 5.16 16.69 9.85
C VAL A 153 4.50 15.37 10.28
N VAL A 154 4.36 14.39 9.39
CA VAL A 154 3.55 13.17 9.67
C VAL A 154 4.22 12.18 10.63
N ARG A 155 5.56 12.05 10.55
CA ARG A 155 6.37 10.87 11.00
C ARG A 155 5.72 9.94 12.04
N PRO A 156 5.57 8.66 11.66
CA PRO A 156 6.33 7.64 12.39
C PRO A 156 6.70 6.39 11.55
N GLY A 157 8.00 6.21 11.26
CA GLY A 157 8.55 4.96 10.71
C GLY A 157 9.30 5.09 9.38
N GLY A 158 9.08 6.18 8.65
CA GLY A 158 9.73 6.52 7.38
C GLY A 158 8.71 7.00 6.34
N TRP A 159 9.15 7.77 5.35
CA TRP A 159 8.30 8.19 4.24
C TRP A 159 9.08 8.21 2.93
N THR A 160 8.38 8.01 1.83
CA THR A 160 8.89 8.11 0.46
C THR A 160 8.00 9.08 -0.32
N ALA A 161 8.60 10.07 -0.96
CA ALA A 161 7.88 11.03 -1.80
C ALA A 161 8.10 10.74 -3.28
N GLU A 162 7.01 10.72 -4.04
CA GLU A 162 7.00 10.81 -5.50
C GLU A 162 6.60 12.25 -5.89
N ALA A 163 7.50 13.20 -5.63
CA ALA A 163 7.21 14.64 -5.75
C ALA A 163 6.70 15.05 -7.14
N ARG A 164 7.10 14.35 -8.23
CA ARG A 164 6.56 14.63 -9.58
C ARG A 164 5.09 14.24 -9.74
N LEU A 165 4.64 13.20 -9.03
CA LEU A 165 3.25 12.72 -9.07
C LEU A 165 2.37 13.43 -8.04
N GLY A 166 2.96 14.08 -7.05
CA GLY A 166 2.22 14.64 -5.91
C GLY A 166 1.82 13.58 -4.90
N ALA A 167 2.62 12.52 -4.76
CA ALA A 167 2.33 11.42 -3.85
C ALA A 167 3.32 11.37 -2.69
N LEU A 168 2.82 11.11 -1.49
CA LEU A 168 3.61 10.78 -0.31
C LEU A 168 3.13 9.44 0.26
N GLN A 169 4.05 8.50 0.44
CA GLN A 169 3.81 7.20 1.05
C GLN A 169 4.51 7.16 2.40
N VAL A 170 3.75 6.96 3.48
CA VAL A 170 4.25 6.95 4.85
C VAL A 170 4.13 5.55 5.41
N THR A 171 5.25 4.99 5.85
CA THR A 171 5.31 3.69 6.54
C THR A 171 4.97 3.90 7.99
N VAL A 172 3.87 3.31 8.45
CA VAL A 172 3.30 3.47 9.80
C VAL A 172 3.36 2.13 10.52
N ARG A 173 4.05 2.09 11.66
CA ARG A 173 4.01 0.95 12.58
C ARG A 173 3.03 1.24 13.70
N GLY A 174 2.14 0.28 13.98
CA GLY A 174 1.38 0.31 15.22
C GLY A 174 2.33 0.00 16.38
N ASP A 175 2.28 0.78 17.46
CA ASP A 175 3.00 0.41 18.68
C ASP A 175 2.52 -0.97 19.14
N GLU A 176 3.46 -1.88 19.42
CA GLU A 176 3.12 -3.12 20.10
C GLU A 176 2.44 -2.79 21.43
N PRO A 177 1.45 -3.57 21.88
CA PRO A 177 0.89 -3.44 23.22
C PRO A 177 1.91 -3.91 24.27
N GLY A 178 2.98 -3.14 24.45
CA GLY A 178 3.95 -3.26 25.52
C GLY A 178 3.62 -2.29 26.66
N ALA A 179 3.06 -2.84 27.74
CA ALA A 179 3.09 -2.34 29.12
C ALA A 179 2.09 -1.27 29.64
N SER A 180 1.08 -0.78 28.91
CA SER A 180 0.15 0.22 29.53
C SER A 180 -1.31 0.25 29.07
N ALA A 181 -1.88 -0.85 28.60
CA ALA A 181 -3.32 -0.87 28.27
C ALA A 181 -3.99 -2.23 28.48
N ARG A 182 -3.85 -2.80 29.68
CA ARG A 182 -4.84 -3.79 30.15
C ARG A 182 -6.06 -3.02 30.65
N GLY A 183 -7.02 -2.77 29.77
CA GLY A 183 -8.34 -2.28 30.18
C GLY A 183 -8.98 -1.25 29.28
N SER A 184 -9.27 -1.59 28.02
CA SER A 184 -10.48 -1.09 27.39
C SER A 184 -10.82 -1.98 26.19
N GLY A 185 -12.06 -2.46 26.16
CA GLY A 185 -12.52 -3.57 25.35
C GLY A 185 -12.19 -3.46 23.86
N ASP A 186 -11.67 -4.56 23.34
CA ASP A 186 -11.45 -4.85 21.94
C ASP A 186 -12.80 -4.98 21.21
N ARG A 187 -13.39 -3.84 20.84
CA ARG A 187 -14.49 -3.80 19.86
C ARG A 187 -14.06 -2.96 18.66
N PRO A 188 -14.27 -3.45 17.41
CA PRO A 188 -13.97 -2.69 16.21
C PRO A 188 -14.81 -1.40 16.15
N LEU A 189 -14.20 -0.28 15.72
CA LEU A 189 -14.96 0.94 15.43
C LEU A 189 -15.77 0.70 14.16
N THR A 190 -17.09 0.83 14.27
CA THR A 190 -18.02 0.73 13.14
C THR A 190 -18.23 2.09 12.45
N HIS A 191 -17.72 3.19 13.02
CA HIS A 191 -17.95 4.56 12.55
C HIS A 191 -16.74 5.47 12.84
N VAL A 192 -16.50 6.44 11.96
CA VAL A 192 -15.67 7.65 12.21
C VAL A 192 -16.51 8.87 11.82
N ASN A 193 -16.75 9.79 12.75
CA ASN A 193 -17.54 11.03 12.58
C ASN A 193 -18.83 10.87 11.74
N GLY A 194 -19.67 9.90 12.09
CA GLY A 194 -20.97 9.69 11.46
C GLY A 194 -20.93 9.02 10.08
N THR A 195 -19.74 8.75 9.53
CA THR A 195 -19.60 7.95 8.30
C THR A 195 -19.39 6.48 8.67
N PRO A 196 -20.28 5.57 8.23
CA PRO A 196 -20.10 4.14 8.47
C PRO A 196 -18.86 3.63 7.76
N ILE A 197 -17.96 2.97 8.49
CA ILE A 197 -16.93 2.13 7.88
C ILE A 197 -17.68 0.89 7.39
N LYS A 198 -17.94 0.77 6.09
CA LYS A 198 -18.53 -0.46 5.53
C LYS A 198 -17.54 -1.60 5.67
N SER A 199 -17.66 -2.34 6.77
CA SER A 199 -17.15 -3.69 6.92
C SER A 199 -17.85 -4.59 5.91
N LEU A 200 -17.15 -4.93 4.82
CA LEU A 200 -17.54 -6.04 3.96
C LEU A 200 -17.25 -7.36 4.69
N ALA A 201 -18.03 -7.68 5.72
CA ALA A 201 -18.09 -9.01 6.32
C ALA A 201 -19.31 -9.10 7.25
N ALA A 202 -20.50 -9.26 6.67
CA ALA A 202 -21.61 -9.91 7.36
C ALA A 202 -21.88 -11.23 6.63
N LYS A 203 -21.20 -12.28 7.08
CA LYS A 203 -21.67 -13.65 6.91
C LYS A 203 -21.52 -14.32 8.28
N GLU A 204 -22.62 -14.37 9.00
CA GLU A 204 -22.76 -15.08 10.26
C GLU A 204 -22.68 -16.60 10.01
N GLY A 205 -22.01 -17.30 10.93
CA GLY A 205 -22.31 -18.69 11.26
C GLY A 205 -21.37 -19.74 10.67
N GLY A 206 -20.36 -20.13 11.45
CA GLY A 206 -19.58 -21.35 11.26
C GLY A 206 -18.45 -21.44 12.26
N ASP A 207 -18.67 -22.13 13.38
CA ASP A 207 -17.62 -22.56 14.30
C ASP A 207 -16.52 -23.30 13.53
N GLY A 208 -15.30 -22.77 13.58
CA GLY A 208 -14.12 -23.38 12.97
C GLY A 208 -12.96 -22.39 12.99
N ASP A 209 -12.01 -22.64 13.88
CA ASP A 209 -10.71 -21.97 14.05
C ASP A 209 -10.67 -20.47 13.77
N ALA A 210 -10.67 -19.69 14.86
CA ALA A 210 -10.21 -18.32 14.83
C ALA A 210 -8.85 -18.26 14.11
N PRO A 211 -8.71 -17.45 13.04
CA PRO A 211 -7.41 -17.27 12.43
C PRO A 211 -6.52 -16.61 13.47
N GLU A 212 -5.45 -17.32 13.84
CA GLU A 212 -4.34 -16.82 14.64
C GLU A 212 -4.07 -15.35 14.28
N GLU A 213 -4.18 -14.50 15.29
CA GLU A 213 -3.37 -13.30 15.51
C GLU A 213 -2.62 -12.82 14.26
N ARG A 214 -3.29 -12.02 13.42
CA ARG A 214 -2.67 -11.34 12.27
C ARG A 214 -1.40 -10.64 12.75
N ALA A 215 -0.24 -11.19 12.39
CA ALA A 215 1.08 -10.83 12.89
C ALA A 215 1.16 -9.36 13.29
N ALA A 216 1.27 -9.11 14.60
CA ALA A 216 1.69 -7.83 15.12
C ALA A 216 3.15 -7.64 14.69
N GLY A 217 3.40 -6.89 13.59
CA GLY A 217 4.77 -6.66 13.16
C GLY A 217 4.95 -5.95 11.81
N GLU A 218 4.06 -6.16 10.83
CA GLU A 218 4.25 -5.54 9.50
C GLU A 218 3.65 -4.14 9.44
N ALA A 219 4.47 -3.16 9.05
CA ALA A 219 4.07 -1.77 8.90
C ALA A 219 2.96 -1.64 7.84
N ASN A 220 2.04 -0.70 8.05
CA ASN A 220 1.06 -0.30 7.05
C ASN A 220 1.59 0.92 6.27
N THR A 221 1.03 1.17 5.09
CA THR A 221 1.40 2.34 4.29
C THR A 221 0.20 3.28 4.17
N MET A 222 0.35 4.50 4.68
CA MET A 222 -0.58 5.60 4.41
C MET A 222 -0.15 6.30 3.11
N MET A 223 -1.13 6.59 2.25
CA MET A 223 -0.94 7.29 0.98
C MET A 223 -1.60 8.67 1.08
N LEU A 224 -0.85 9.71 0.71
CA LEU A 224 -1.26 11.11 0.82
C LEU A 224 -1.12 11.80 -0.54
N ASP A 225 -2.14 12.57 -0.92
CA ASP A 225 -2.13 13.46 -2.08
C ASP A 225 -1.59 14.84 -1.69
N LEU A 226 -0.40 15.16 -2.19
CA LEU A 226 0.27 16.43 -1.95
C LEU A 226 -0.45 17.60 -2.63
N ALA A 227 -1.20 17.35 -3.72
CA ALA A 227 -2.02 18.38 -4.34
C ALA A 227 -3.11 18.87 -3.38
N ARG A 228 -3.78 17.93 -2.71
CA ARG A 228 -4.77 18.25 -1.67
C ARG A 228 -4.16 19.00 -0.49
N VAL A 229 -2.97 18.59 -0.05
CA VAL A 229 -2.25 19.31 1.03
C VAL A 229 -1.87 20.72 0.60
N LEU A 230 -1.42 20.90 -0.65
CA LEU A 230 -1.08 22.20 -1.21
C LEU A 230 -2.30 23.14 -1.26
N ASP A 231 -3.45 22.65 -1.71
CA ASP A 231 -4.68 23.46 -1.78
C ASP A 231 -5.08 23.98 -0.39
N LEU A 232 -5.06 23.09 0.62
CA LEU A 232 -5.34 23.45 2.02
C LEU A 232 -4.28 24.40 2.60
N TYR A 233 -3.02 24.21 2.22
CA TYR A 233 -1.92 25.08 2.61
C TYR A 233 -2.09 26.50 2.06
N GLN A 234 -2.39 26.63 0.78
CA GLN A 234 -2.61 27.93 0.13
C GLN A 234 -3.81 28.67 0.73
N GLU A 235 -4.91 27.95 1.03
CA GLU A 235 -6.07 28.50 1.72
C GLU A 235 -5.69 29.04 3.12
N ALA A 236 -4.97 28.23 3.91
CA ALA A 236 -4.53 28.65 5.25
C ALA A 236 -3.53 29.81 5.21
N ARG A 237 -2.63 29.84 4.21
CA ARG A 237 -1.63 30.88 3.99
C ARG A 237 -2.28 32.21 3.62
N ALA A 238 -3.32 32.20 2.79
CA ALA A 238 -4.08 33.40 2.44
C ALA A 238 -4.74 34.06 3.67
N GLY A 239 -5.24 33.26 4.61
CA GLY A 239 -5.81 33.75 5.87
C GLY A 239 -4.76 34.16 6.91
N ARG A 240 -3.54 33.61 6.84
CA ARG A 240 -2.44 33.88 7.79
C ARG A 240 -1.09 34.07 7.07
N PRO A 241 -0.89 35.20 6.36
CA PRO A 241 0.32 35.41 5.53
C PRO A 241 1.64 35.50 6.29
N GLU A 242 1.59 35.76 7.60
CA GLU A 242 2.79 35.84 8.47
C GLU A 242 3.09 34.52 9.18
N ALA A 243 2.21 33.50 9.06
CA ALA A 243 2.42 32.23 9.74
C ALA A 243 3.52 31.41 9.06
N GLU A 244 4.46 30.90 9.84
CA GLU A 244 5.53 30.03 9.36
C GLU A 244 4.97 28.80 8.60
N PRO A 245 5.51 28.46 7.41
CA PRO A 245 5.02 27.34 6.60
C PRO A 245 4.89 26.02 7.38
N ARG A 246 5.88 25.72 8.22
CA ARG A 246 5.89 24.52 9.05
C ARG A 246 4.73 24.47 10.04
N THR A 247 4.34 25.62 10.60
CA THR A 247 3.21 25.72 11.53
C THR A 247 1.91 25.40 10.80
N LEU A 248 1.71 25.97 9.61
CA LEU A 248 0.52 25.70 8.80
C LEU A 248 0.42 24.22 8.43
N LEU A 249 1.51 23.63 7.93
CA LEU A 249 1.54 22.20 7.60
C LEU A 249 1.29 21.31 8.83
N GLY A 250 1.85 21.69 9.98
CA GLY A 250 1.64 21.03 11.27
C GLY A 250 0.18 21.00 11.73
N GLU A 251 -0.63 21.98 11.33
CA GLU A 251 -2.07 22.00 11.61
C GLU A 251 -2.90 21.27 10.55
N ILE A 252 -2.53 21.43 9.27
CA ILE A 252 -3.30 20.92 8.12
C ILE A 252 -3.21 19.40 8.03
N VAL A 253 -2.00 18.86 8.11
CA VAL A 253 -1.75 17.45 7.79
C VAL A 253 -2.43 16.51 8.79
N PRO A 254 -2.33 16.71 10.12
CA PRO A 254 -3.06 15.87 11.08
C PRO A 254 -4.58 15.95 10.90
N ARG A 255 -5.13 17.14 10.62
CA ARG A 255 -6.56 17.33 10.36
C ARG A 255 -7.03 16.58 9.11
N LEU A 256 -6.25 16.63 8.04
CA LEU A 256 -6.52 15.88 6.81
C LEU A 256 -6.53 14.37 7.07
N ILE A 257 -5.55 13.86 7.81
CA ILE A 257 -5.47 12.44 8.18
C ILE A 257 -6.67 12.04 9.06
N ALA A 258 -7.00 12.85 10.08
CA ALA A 258 -8.10 12.59 10.99
C ALA A 258 -9.47 12.60 10.30
N ALA A 259 -9.65 13.43 9.28
CA ALA A 259 -10.89 13.47 8.50
C ALA A 259 -11.12 12.18 7.69
N GLY A 260 -10.06 11.44 7.33
CA GLY A 260 -10.14 10.19 6.55
C GLY A 260 -10.82 10.33 5.19
N GLY A 261 -10.88 11.57 4.68
CA GLY A 261 -11.58 11.94 3.45
C GLY A 261 -10.67 11.97 2.21
N PRO A 262 -11.11 12.63 1.12
CA PRO A 262 -10.34 12.75 -0.11
C PRO A 262 -8.92 13.27 0.13
N GLY A 263 -7.94 12.67 -0.56
CA GLY A 263 -6.52 12.99 -0.42
C GLY A 263 -5.76 12.12 0.58
N VAL A 264 -6.43 11.20 1.30
CA VAL A 264 -5.79 10.23 2.20
C VAL A 264 -6.39 8.84 1.97
N THR A 265 -5.54 7.82 1.89
CA THR A 265 -5.98 6.43 1.96
C THR A 265 -4.87 5.53 2.49
N TRP A 266 -5.13 4.24 2.62
CA TRP A 266 -4.18 3.29 3.21
C TRP A 266 -4.05 2.03 2.36
N ALA A 267 -2.87 1.40 2.37
CA ALA A 267 -2.64 0.12 1.70
C ALA A 267 -3.52 -0.97 2.32
N ARG A 268 -3.67 -0.97 3.65
CA ARG A 268 -4.65 -1.77 4.38
C ARG A 268 -5.49 -0.85 5.28
N PRO A 269 -6.74 -1.20 5.62
CA PRO A 269 -7.50 -0.45 6.63
C PRO A 269 -6.65 -0.25 7.90
N PRO A 270 -6.49 1.00 8.38
CA PRO A 270 -5.57 1.28 9.47
C PRO A 270 -6.07 0.72 10.80
N ARG A 271 -5.14 0.23 11.63
CA ARG A 271 -5.42 -0.17 13.00
C ARG A 271 -5.46 1.06 13.91
N ARG A 272 -6.14 0.99 15.07
CA ARG A 272 -6.15 2.09 16.05
C ARG A 272 -4.75 2.49 16.50
N ALA A 273 -3.84 1.53 16.66
CA ALA A 273 -2.46 1.81 17.01
C ALA A 273 -1.78 2.67 15.94
N GLU A 274 -1.91 2.31 14.67
CA GLU A 274 -1.36 3.06 13.53
C GLU A 274 -1.93 4.48 13.44
N LEU A 275 -3.24 4.65 13.66
CA LEU A 275 -3.89 5.97 13.71
C LEU A 275 -3.34 6.82 14.85
N ARG A 276 -3.15 6.26 16.04
CA ARG A 276 -2.52 6.96 17.16
C ARG A 276 -1.08 7.35 16.85
N THR A 277 -0.34 6.51 16.12
CA THR A 277 1.03 6.84 15.74
C THR A 277 1.07 8.08 14.84
N VAL A 278 0.16 8.22 13.86
CA VAL A 278 0.13 9.37 12.94
C VAL A 278 -0.61 10.61 13.47
N LEU A 279 -1.55 10.46 14.40
CA LEU A 279 -2.34 11.57 14.97
C LEU A 279 -1.87 12.03 16.36
N GLY A 280 -1.03 11.25 17.05
CA GLY A 280 -0.71 11.44 18.46
C GLY A 280 -1.79 10.89 19.40
N SER A 281 -1.51 10.95 20.72
CA SER A 281 -2.29 10.27 21.76
C SER A 281 -3.70 10.84 22.01
N GLU A 282 -4.02 12.04 21.54
CA GLU A 282 -5.37 12.62 21.61
C GLU A 282 -5.57 13.58 20.43
N PRO A 283 -6.44 13.26 19.45
CA PRO A 283 -6.92 14.29 18.56
C PRO A 283 -7.91 15.15 19.36
N GLU A 284 -7.54 16.38 19.70
CA GLU A 284 -8.53 17.38 20.11
C GLU A 284 -9.49 17.60 18.92
N LEU A 285 -10.63 16.91 18.99
CA LEU A 285 -11.76 17.09 18.09
C LEU A 285 -12.47 18.38 18.53
N HIS A 286 -12.26 19.47 17.79
CA HIS A 286 -13.08 20.67 17.86
C HIS A 286 -14.12 20.67 16.76
#